data_AF-A0AAV3RDS3-F1
#
_entry.id   AF-A0AAV3RDS3-F1
#
_cell.length_a   1.000
_cell.length_b   1.000
_cell.length_c   1.000
_cell.angle_alpha   90.00
_cell.angle_beta   90.00
_cell.angle_gamma   90.00
#
_symmetry.space_group_name_H-M   'P 1'
#
loop_
_entity.id
_entity.type
_entity.pdbx_description
1 polymer ?
#
loop_
_entity_poly.entity_id
_entity_poly.type
_entity_poly.pdbx_seq_one_letter_code
_entity_poly.pdbx_strand_id
1 'polypeptide(L)'
;MVSNLLVIDQPVGTGFSYAKTKESWKSSDTQSASLTYQFLKKWLVAHPEYFMNDLYIGGDSYGGMYATLVLEQVYNGNEFMGELPLNIKGYILGNPHADKFKDFNGRVDYAHHMGLLSDELYESAKSNCEGNYLSNIAGSKLCDHDMQRISQCLDNICMPHILDKCCDVWNNKLAFPSFSHGRDQLLSLGPLNGGWCQAHNFTYSYLWGNDEAVQEALNVRKGTIREWSRCNANIVYRTVGMERTEVYSFDVQSVIPIHRNLTYKHSRALVYR
;
A
#
# COMPACT_ATOMS: atom_id res chain seq x y z
N MET A 1 18.49 10.73 19.50
CA MET A 1 17.50 11.49 18.72
C MET A 1 16.12 10.96 19.06
N VAL A 2 15.13 11.84 19.18
CA VAL A 2 13.73 11.49 19.44
C VAL A 2 12.92 11.94 18.23
N SER A 3 11.98 11.12 17.78
CA SER A 3 11.07 11.43 16.67
C SER A 3 9.63 11.22 17.13
N ASN A 4 8.71 12.03 16.62
CA ASN A 4 7.28 11.84 16.80
C ASN A 4 6.70 11.17 15.55
N LEU A 5 5.89 10.13 15.74
CA LEU A 5 5.27 9.37 14.66
C LEU A 5 3.78 9.67 14.59
N LEU A 6 3.32 10.17 13.44
CA LEU A 6 1.91 10.33 13.11
C LEU A 6 1.49 9.26 12.10
N VAL A 7 0.58 8.37 12.49
CA VAL A 7 0.01 7.34 11.61
C VAL A 7 -1.38 7.79 11.17
N ILE A 8 -1.65 7.73 9.86
CA ILE A 8 -2.89 8.23 9.26
C ILE A 8 -3.58 7.09 8.51
N ASP A 9 -4.78 6.74 8.96
CA ASP A 9 -5.68 5.88 8.18
C ASP A 9 -6.21 6.68 6.99
N GLN A 10 -5.76 6.34 5.79
CA GLN A 10 -6.23 6.95 4.53
C GLN A 10 -6.16 5.91 3.40
N PRO A 11 -7.00 6.02 2.35
CA PRO A 11 -8.12 6.95 2.15
C PRO A 11 -9.32 6.65 3.07
N VAL A 12 -10.43 7.40 2.90
CA VAL A 12 -11.74 7.07 3.50
C VAL A 12 -12.05 5.59 3.29
N GLY A 13 -12.44 4.91 4.36
CA GLY A 13 -12.70 3.48 4.40
C GLY A 13 -11.51 2.60 4.78
N THR A 14 -10.35 3.20 5.06
CA THR A 14 -9.20 2.49 5.64
C THR A 14 -9.24 2.61 7.16
N GLY A 15 -9.05 1.49 7.88
CA GLY A 15 -9.04 1.45 9.34
C GLY A 15 -10.24 2.14 9.98
N PHE A 16 -10.01 3.21 10.74
CA PHE A 16 -11.05 4.00 11.39
C PHE A 16 -11.54 5.22 10.59
N SER A 17 -10.96 5.49 9.42
CA SER A 17 -11.36 6.62 8.57
C SER A 17 -12.67 6.36 7.85
N TYR A 18 -13.64 7.26 8.00
CA TYR A 18 -15.01 7.08 7.52
C TYR A 18 -15.58 8.36 6.88
N ALA A 19 -16.66 8.18 6.13
CA ALA A 19 -17.47 9.28 5.60
C ALA A 19 -18.95 9.15 5.99
N LYS A 20 -19.67 10.27 6.01
CA LYS A 20 -21.09 10.31 6.41
C LYS A 20 -22.06 10.02 5.28
N THR A 21 -21.66 10.23 4.02
CA THR A 21 -22.50 10.05 2.83
C THR A 21 -21.87 9.07 1.86
N LYS A 22 -22.69 8.31 1.13
CA LYS A 22 -22.23 7.30 0.18
C LYS A 22 -21.32 7.88 -0.90
N GLU A 23 -21.58 9.11 -1.32
CA GLU A 23 -20.79 9.82 -2.31
C GLU A 23 -19.38 10.12 -1.80
N SER A 24 -19.27 10.50 -0.52
CA SER A 24 -18.00 10.81 0.14
C SER A 24 -17.16 9.56 0.47
N TRP A 25 -17.72 8.37 0.28
CA TRP A 25 -16.97 7.11 0.34
C TRP A 25 -16.18 6.84 -0.96
N LYS A 26 -16.50 7.53 -2.06
CA LYS A 26 -15.74 7.42 -3.30
C LYS A 26 -14.51 8.32 -3.24
N SER A 27 -13.35 7.77 -3.57
CA SER A 27 -12.09 8.50 -3.58
C SER A 27 -11.19 8.08 -4.74
N SER A 28 -10.04 8.72 -4.87
CA SER A 28 -9.00 8.41 -5.86
C SER A 28 -7.60 8.66 -5.28
N ASP A 29 -6.54 8.31 -6.02
CA ASP A 29 -5.16 8.60 -5.58
C ASP A 29 -5.00 10.12 -5.39
N THR A 30 -5.44 10.91 -6.37
CA THR A 30 -5.40 12.38 -6.35
C THR A 30 -6.26 12.99 -5.24
N GLN A 31 -7.50 12.51 -5.09
CA GLN A 31 -8.42 13.00 -4.06
C GLN A 31 -7.92 12.65 -2.66
N SER A 32 -7.38 11.45 -2.46
CA SER A 32 -6.82 11.03 -1.17
C SER A 32 -5.62 11.87 -0.76
N ALA A 33 -4.73 12.17 -1.71
CA ALA A 33 -3.58 13.03 -1.46
C ALA A 33 -4.01 14.45 -1.05
N SER A 34 -4.99 15.03 -1.76
CA SER A 34 -5.54 16.34 -1.42
C SER A 34 -6.18 16.38 -0.02
N LEU A 35 -6.99 15.37 0.31
CA LEU A 35 -7.62 15.26 1.63
C LEU A 35 -6.60 15.05 2.75
N THR A 36 -5.56 14.25 2.50
CA THR A 36 -4.47 14.04 3.46
C THR A 36 -3.67 15.31 3.68
N TYR A 37 -3.37 16.07 2.63
CA TYR A 37 -2.75 17.39 2.76
C TYR A 37 -3.61 18.35 3.60
N GLN A 38 -4.92 18.43 3.35
CA GLN A 38 -5.83 19.22 4.17
C GLN A 38 -5.87 18.76 5.64
N PHE A 39 -5.83 17.45 5.87
CA PHE A 39 -5.73 16.87 7.20
C PHE A 39 -4.45 17.34 7.90
N LEU A 40 -3.28 17.26 7.25
CA LEU A 40 -2.01 17.70 7.82
C LEU A 40 -2.03 19.18 8.23
N LYS A 41 -2.60 20.06 7.40
CA LYS A 41 -2.77 21.48 7.76
C LYS A 41 -3.64 21.67 9.00
N LYS A 42 -4.80 21.02 9.04
CA LYS A 42 -5.73 21.11 10.18
C LYS A 42 -5.14 20.50 11.44
N TRP A 43 -4.41 19.40 11.30
CA TRP A 43 -3.72 18.74 12.40
C TRP A 43 -2.66 19.68 12.99
N LEU A 44 -1.88 20.38 12.16
CA LEU A 44 -0.87 21.32 12.62
C LEU A 44 -1.47 22.55 13.32
N VAL A 45 -2.62 23.05 12.85
CA VAL A 45 -3.38 24.10 13.54
C VAL A 45 -3.85 23.64 14.92
N ALA A 46 -4.27 22.39 15.04
CA ALA A 46 -4.70 21.80 16.32
C ALA A 46 -3.54 21.44 17.25
N HIS A 47 -2.33 21.23 16.71
CA HIS A 47 -1.12 20.84 17.45
C HIS A 47 0.05 21.79 17.11
N PRO A 48 -0.06 23.08 17.45
CA PRO A 48 0.92 24.10 17.05
C PRO A 48 2.33 23.87 17.62
N GLU A 49 2.48 23.05 18.66
CA GLU A 49 3.77 22.66 19.22
C GLU A 49 4.67 21.89 18.22
N TYR A 50 4.09 21.34 17.15
CA TYR A 50 4.82 20.66 16.08
C TYR A 50 5.20 21.59 14.91
N PHE A 51 4.83 22.88 14.95
CA PHE A 51 5.03 23.81 13.83
C PHE A 51 6.49 23.90 13.36
N MET A 52 7.43 23.92 14.31
CA MET A 52 8.86 24.02 14.01
C MET A 52 9.54 22.67 13.74
N ASN A 53 8.84 21.55 13.90
CA ASN A 53 9.44 20.23 13.75
C ASN A 53 9.77 19.95 12.29
N ASP A 54 10.89 19.26 12.06
CA ASP A 54 11.18 18.73 10.74
C ASP A 54 10.16 17.64 10.38
N LEU A 55 9.43 17.86 9.28
CA LEU A 55 8.47 16.90 8.75
C LEU A 55 9.16 15.98 7.75
N TYR A 56 8.87 14.69 7.87
CA TYR A 56 9.16 13.68 6.86
C TYR A 56 7.89 12.91 6.56
N ILE A 57 7.64 12.61 5.29
CA ILE A 57 6.47 11.83 4.87
C ILE A 57 6.95 10.45 4.45
N GLY A 58 6.31 9.41 4.98
CA GLY A 58 6.67 8.04 4.67
C GLY A 58 5.50 7.21 4.17
N GLY A 59 5.84 6.13 3.47
CA GLY A 59 4.87 5.17 2.96
C GLY A 59 5.55 3.83 2.66
N ASP A 60 4.76 2.77 2.69
CA ASP A 60 5.20 1.41 2.34
C ASP A 60 4.24 0.80 1.33
N SER A 61 4.73 -0.06 0.44
CA SER A 61 3.91 -0.69 -0.61
C SER A 61 3.17 0.36 -1.47
N TYR A 62 1.85 0.26 -1.66
CA TYR A 62 1.06 1.30 -2.35
C TYR A 62 1.08 2.66 -1.63
N GLY A 63 1.47 2.68 -0.36
CA GLY A 63 1.81 3.89 0.38
C GLY A 63 2.91 4.73 -0.28
N GLY A 64 3.75 4.14 -1.14
CA GLY A 64 4.70 4.89 -1.99
C GLY A 64 4.01 5.88 -2.93
N MET A 65 2.91 5.46 -3.56
CA MET A 65 2.09 6.32 -4.41
C MET A 65 1.44 7.44 -3.57
N TYR A 66 0.82 7.07 -2.45
CA TYR A 66 0.15 8.02 -1.56
C TYR A 66 1.10 9.07 -0.99
N ALA A 67 2.22 8.64 -0.40
CA ALA A 67 3.22 9.52 0.18
C ALA A 67 3.78 10.50 -0.85
N THR A 68 4.06 10.02 -2.07
CA THR A 68 4.62 10.86 -3.14
C THR A 68 3.63 11.91 -3.64
N LEU A 69 2.36 11.56 -3.77
CA LEU A 69 1.31 12.52 -4.13
C LEU A 69 1.07 13.54 -3.02
N VAL A 70 1.10 13.13 -1.74
CA VAL A 70 1.00 14.08 -0.62
C VAL A 70 2.21 15.02 -0.60
N LEU A 71 3.42 14.51 -0.83
CA LEU A 71 4.62 15.35 -0.94
C LEU A 71 4.45 16.43 -2.01
N GLU A 72 3.95 16.09 -3.19
CA GLU A 72 3.68 17.07 -4.24
C GLU A 72 2.71 18.17 -3.77
N GLN A 73 1.62 17.79 -3.09
CA GLN A 73 0.67 18.76 -2.51
C GLN A 73 1.34 19.68 -1.48
N VAL A 74 2.20 19.12 -0.61
CA VAL A 74 2.92 19.89 0.41
C VAL A 74 3.92 20.86 -0.19
N TYR A 75 4.75 20.40 -1.14
CA TYR A 75 5.74 21.26 -1.78
C TYR A 75 5.09 22.38 -2.59
N ASN A 76 4.05 22.06 -3.37
CA ASN A 76 3.28 23.08 -4.10
C ASN A 76 2.60 24.05 -3.13
N GLY A 77 2.00 23.54 -2.06
CA GLY A 77 1.35 24.33 -1.00
C GLY A 77 2.28 25.35 -0.36
N ASN A 78 3.52 24.95 -0.07
CA ASN A 78 4.53 25.83 0.52
C ASN A 78 5.01 26.97 -0.41
N GLU A 79 4.77 26.87 -1.72
CA GLU A 79 5.10 27.93 -2.69
C GLU A 79 4.02 29.02 -2.76
N PHE A 80 2.80 28.73 -2.31
CA PHE A 80 1.72 29.69 -2.31
C PHE A 80 1.79 30.61 -1.07
N MET A 81 1.95 31.91 -1.31
CA MET A 81 1.92 32.90 -0.23
C MET A 81 0.58 32.88 0.51
N GLY A 82 0.63 32.84 1.84
CA GLY A 82 -0.54 32.84 2.71
C GLY A 82 -1.06 31.46 3.12
N GLU A 83 -0.48 30.38 2.60
CA GLU A 83 -0.71 29.03 3.12
C GLU A 83 0.11 28.75 4.38
N LEU A 84 -0.41 27.91 5.28
CA LEU A 84 0.34 27.45 6.46
C LEU A 84 1.45 26.51 5.99
N PRO A 85 2.74 26.90 6.10
CA PRO A 85 3.81 26.07 5.58
C PRO A 85 4.01 24.83 6.45
N LEU A 86 4.21 23.69 5.81
CA LEU A 86 4.66 22.47 6.46
C LEU A 86 6.18 22.37 6.31
N ASN A 87 6.92 22.23 7.41
CA ASN A 87 8.39 22.21 7.42
C ASN A 87 8.98 20.87 6.88
N ILE A 88 8.63 20.52 5.64
CA ILE A 88 9.03 19.30 4.96
C ILE A 88 10.53 19.28 4.66
N LYS A 89 11.20 18.19 5.04
CA LYS A 89 12.63 17.98 4.81
C LYS A 89 12.95 16.81 3.89
N GLY A 90 12.01 15.90 3.72
CA GLY A 90 12.28 14.67 2.99
C GLY A 90 11.19 13.62 3.13
N TYR A 91 11.49 12.44 2.61
CA TYR A 91 10.58 11.32 2.58
C TYR A 91 11.29 9.97 2.64
N ILE A 92 10.55 8.98 3.14
CA ILE A 92 11.07 7.64 3.41
C ILE A 92 10.07 6.61 2.87
N LEU A 93 10.46 5.85 1.84
CA LEU A 93 9.60 4.86 1.21
C LEU A 93 10.17 3.44 1.35
N GLY A 94 9.37 2.54 1.94
CA GLY A 94 9.65 1.11 1.98
C GLY A 94 8.97 0.42 0.80
N ASN A 95 9.72 -0.42 0.07
CA ASN A 95 9.23 -1.30 -1.00
C ASN A 95 8.11 -0.66 -1.86
N PRO A 96 8.26 0.60 -2.33
CA PRO A 96 7.12 1.37 -2.79
C PRO A 96 6.65 0.93 -4.16
N HIS A 97 5.33 1.02 -4.37
CA HIS A 97 4.83 1.25 -5.72
C HIS A 97 5.18 2.67 -6.18
N ALA A 98 5.68 2.78 -7.41
CA ALA A 98 6.06 4.05 -8.03
C ALA A 98 5.57 4.18 -9.48
N ASP A 99 5.42 3.06 -10.19
CA ASP A 99 4.95 3.04 -11.57
C ASP A 99 4.23 1.73 -11.85
N LYS A 100 2.92 1.81 -12.08
CA LYS A 100 2.05 0.64 -12.22
C LYS A 100 2.49 -0.31 -13.34
N PHE A 101 3.12 0.19 -14.40
CA PHE A 101 3.60 -0.64 -15.49
C PHE A 101 4.97 -1.23 -15.18
N LYS A 102 5.93 -0.41 -14.72
CA LYS A 102 7.30 -0.86 -14.46
C LYS A 102 7.41 -1.77 -13.25
N ASP A 103 6.67 -1.48 -12.18
CA ASP A 103 6.72 -2.25 -10.93
C ASP A 103 6.31 -3.71 -11.14
N PHE A 104 5.31 -3.93 -12.01
CA PHE A 104 4.82 -5.27 -12.30
C PHE A 104 5.66 -5.96 -13.38
N ASN A 105 6.11 -5.26 -14.43
CA ASN A 105 7.00 -5.85 -15.44
C ASN A 105 8.34 -6.27 -14.84
N GLY A 106 8.91 -5.44 -13.96
CA GLY A 106 10.18 -5.74 -13.29
C GLY A 106 10.17 -6.99 -12.41
N ARG A 107 8.99 -7.60 -12.16
CA ARG A 107 8.90 -8.86 -11.42
C ARG A 107 9.50 -10.03 -12.19
N VAL A 108 9.39 -10.06 -13.52
CA VAL A 108 9.98 -11.11 -14.35
C VAL A 108 11.51 -11.01 -14.32
N ASP A 109 12.05 -9.81 -14.52
CA ASP A 109 13.49 -9.55 -14.39
C ASP A 109 13.99 -9.90 -12.98
N TYR A 110 13.25 -9.50 -11.94
CA TYR A 110 13.61 -9.82 -10.56
C TYR A 110 13.63 -11.34 -10.31
N ALA A 111 12.62 -12.06 -10.78
CA ALA A 111 12.55 -13.52 -10.62
C ALA A 111 13.71 -14.23 -11.31
N HIS A 112 14.09 -13.79 -12.52
CA HIS A 112 15.27 -14.30 -13.23
C HIS A 112 16.57 -14.03 -12.46
N HIS A 113 16.81 -12.78 -12.02
CA HIS A 113 18.02 -12.44 -11.27
C HIS A 113 18.13 -13.13 -9.91
N MET A 114 17.01 -13.59 -9.34
CA MET A 114 16.98 -14.40 -8.12
C MET A 114 17.07 -15.91 -8.38
N GLY A 115 17.27 -16.33 -9.63
CA GLY A 115 17.39 -17.74 -10.02
C GLY A 115 16.08 -18.53 -9.98
N LEU A 116 14.92 -17.84 -9.96
CA LEU A 116 13.61 -18.49 -9.96
C LEU A 116 13.15 -18.90 -11.37
N LEU A 117 13.77 -18.33 -12.40
CA LEU A 117 13.51 -18.62 -13.81
C LEU A 117 14.80 -19.05 -14.50
N SER A 118 14.73 -20.01 -15.42
CA SER A 118 15.88 -20.37 -16.26
C SER A 118 16.20 -19.29 -17.29
N ASP A 119 17.46 -19.18 -17.71
CA ASP A 119 17.88 -18.26 -18.77
C ASP A 119 17.09 -18.49 -20.07
N GLU A 120 16.84 -19.74 -20.44
CA GLU A 120 16.06 -20.10 -21.63
C GLU A 120 14.62 -19.55 -21.56
N LEU A 121 13.94 -19.72 -20.41
CA LEU A 121 12.58 -19.24 -20.23
C LEU A 121 12.53 -17.72 -20.19
N TYR A 122 13.49 -17.08 -19.50
CA TYR A 122 13.56 -15.63 -19.41
C TYR A 122 13.81 -14.99 -20.78
N GLU A 123 14.81 -15.45 -21.55
CA GLU A 123 15.11 -14.89 -22.86
C GLU A 123 13.98 -15.14 -23.88
N SER A 124 13.32 -16.31 -23.84
CA SER A 124 12.12 -16.58 -24.65
C SER A 124 11.00 -15.60 -24.31
N ALA A 125 10.68 -15.45 -23.02
CA ALA A 125 9.62 -14.54 -22.58
C ALA A 125 9.94 -13.09 -22.95
N LYS A 126 11.17 -12.64 -22.74
CA LYS A 126 11.63 -11.29 -23.09
C LYS A 126 11.50 -11.01 -24.58
N SER A 127 11.84 -11.97 -25.44
CA SER A 127 11.68 -11.85 -26.89
C SER A 127 10.20 -11.88 -27.30
N ASN A 128 9.43 -12.85 -26.81
CA ASN A 128 8.05 -13.08 -27.24
C ASN A 128 7.05 -12.06 -26.69
N CYS A 129 7.34 -11.48 -25.53
CA CYS A 129 6.53 -10.47 -24.86
C CYS A 129 7.08 -9.04 -25.04
N GLU A 130 8.20 -8.84 -25.75
CA GLU A 130 8.79 -7.51 -26.00
C GLU A 130 8.98 -6.64 -24.73
N GLY A 131 9.27 -7.29 -23.60
CA GLY A 131 9.42 -6.63 -22.29
C GLY A 131 8.10 -6.14 -21.65
N ASN A 132 6.95 -6.53 -22.19
CA ASN A 132 5.63 -6.27 -21.61
C ASN A 132 4.92 -7.58 -21.24
N TYR A 133 5.04 -7.94 -19.97
CA TYR A 133 4.55 -9.17 -19.35
C TYR A 133 3.14 -9.04 -18.75
N LEU A 134 2.48 -7.88 -18.89
CA LEU A 134 1.25 -7.54 -18.14
C LEU A 134 0.02 -7.46 -19.00
N SER A 135 0.13 -6.81 -20.15
CA SER A 135 -0.93 -6.88 -21.14
C SER A 135 -0.77 -8.19 -21.88
N ASN A 136 -1.88 -8.89 -22.13
CA ASN A 136 -1.96 -9.67 -23.36
C ASN A 136 -1.60 -8.70 -24.48
N ILE A 137 -0.38 -8.76 -25.02
CA ILE A 137 -0.11 -8.20 -26.33
C ILE A 137 -1.07 -8.97 -27.23
N ALA A 138 -2.18 -8.35 -27.61
CA ALA A 138 -3.27 -9.02 -28.29
C ALA A 138 -2.70 -9.79 -29.50
N GLY A 139 -2.61 -11.12 -29.40
CA GLY A 139 -2.20 -12.01 -30.48
C GLY A 139 -0.93 -12.85 -30.30
N SER A 140 -0.07 -12.62 -29.30
CA SER A 140 1.16 -13.44 -29.13
C SER A 140 0.92 -14.70 -28.30
N LYS A 141 0.48 -15.79 -28.95
CA LYS A 141 0.37 -17.12 -28.30
C LYS A 141 1.67 -17.59 -27.64
N LEU A 142 2.81 -17.15 -28.16
CA LEU A 142 4.12 -17.48 -27.63
C LEU A 142 4.38 -16.73 -26.29
N CYS A 143 4.03 -15.45 -26.20
CA CYS A 143 4.09 -14.72 -24.93
C CYS A 143 3.17 -15.35 -23.89
N ASP A 144 1.92 -15.68 -24.26
CA ASP A 144 0.96 -16.31 -23.35
C ASP A 144 1.50 -17.63 -22.78
N HIS A 145 2.13 -18.44 -23.65
CA HIS A 145 2.76 -19.70 -23.27
C HIS A 145 3.94 -19.49 -22.31
N ASP A 146 4.83 -18.53 -22.59
CA ASP A 146 5.98 -18.26 -21.73
C ASP A 146 5.54 -17.68 -20.38
N MET A 147 4.54 -16.79 -20.37
CA MET A 147 3.95 -16.26 -19.14
C MET A 147 3.23 -17.33 -18.32
N GLN A 148 2.60 -18.31 -18.97
CA GLN A 148 2.03 -19.47 -18.27
C GLN A 148 3.13 -20.30 -17.57
N ARG A 149 4.25 -20.54 -18.25
CA ARG A 149 5.39 -21.26 -17.66
C ARG A 149 6.03 -20.48 -16.52
N ILE A 150 6.21 -19.17 -16.67
CA ILE A 150 6.69 -18.30 -15.59
C ILE A 150 5.76 -18.37 -14.39
N SER A 151 4.44 -18.29 -14.61
CA SER A 151 3.44 -18.41 -13.54
C SER A 151 3.58 -19.74 -12.79
N GLN A 152 3.75 -20.86 -13.51
CA GLN A 152 3.97 -22.18 -12.91
C GLN A 152 5.26 -22.25 -12.08
N CYS A 153 6.35 -21.64 -12.54
CA CYS A 153 7.60 -21.55 -11.77
C CYS A 153 7.41 -20.77 -10.45
N LEU A 154 6.53 -19.78 -10.44
CA LEU A 154 6.34 -18.86 -9.32
C LEU A 154 5.16 -19.23 -8.40
N ASP A 155 4.34 -20.23 -8.74
CA ASP A 155 3.08 -20.54 -8.06
C ASP A 155 3.22 -20.85 -6.55
N ASN A 156 4.37 -21.42 -6.15
CA ASN A 156 4.66 -21.75 -4.75
C ASN A 156 5.62 -20.76 -4.06
N ILE A 157 5.94 -19.63 -4.71
CA ILE A 157 6.82 -18.61 -4.16
C ILE A 157 6.00 -17.60 -3.35
N CYS A 158 6.44 -17.32 -2.12
CA CYS A 158 5.87 -16.27 -1.29
C CYS A 158 6.29 -14.89 -1.86
N MET A 159 5.39 -14.25 -2.62
CA MET A 159 5.69 -12.98 -3.30
C MET A 159 6.26 -11.86 -2.40
N PRO A 160 5.75 -11.63 -1.18
CA PRO A 160 6.34 -10.66 -0.27
C PRO A 160 7.76 -11.03 0.19
N HIS A 161 8.05 -12.33 0.34
CA HIS A 161 9.29 -12.87 0.93
C HIS A 161 9.70 -14.17 0.25
N ILE A 162 10.46 -14.10 -0.86
CA ILE A 162 10.74 -15.26 -1.74
C ILE A 162 11.50 -16.42 -1.09
N LEU A 163 12.13 -16.20 0.08
CA LEU A 163 12.84 -17.23 0.84
C LEU A 163 11.96 -17.89 1.90
N ASP A 164 10.79 -17.34 2.18
CA ASP A 164 9.87 -17.83 3.19
C ASP A 164 8.83 -18.78 2.58
N LYS A 165 8.30 -19.67 3.42
CA LYS A 165 7.13 -20.48 3.05
C LYS A 165 5.90 -19.57 2.96
N CYS A 166 5.21 -19.61 1.83
CA CYS A 166 3.93 -18.91 1.70
C CYS A 166 2.90 -19.59 2.60
N CYS A 167 2.15 -18.80 3.36
CA CYS A 167 1.13 -19.31 4.26
C CYS A 167 -0.24 -19.18 3.62
N ASP A 168 -1.16 -20.08 3.94
CA ASP A 168 -2.54 -20.07 3.39
C ASP A 168 -3.26 -18.74 3.57
N VAL A 169 -2.87 -17.94 4.57
CA VAL A 169 -3.39 -16.59 4.84
C VAL A 169 -3.11 -15.60 3.69
N TRP A 170 -2.07 -15.83 2.89
CA TRP A 170 -1.75 -15.03 1.70
C TRP A 170 -2.40 -15.59 0.42
N ASN A 171 -2.60 -16.91 0.34
CA ASN A 171 -3.10 -17.61 -0.85
C ASN A 171 -4.63 -17.75 -0.90
N ASN A 172 -5.32 -17.75 0.25
CA ASN A 172 -6.77 -17.85 0.26
C ASN A 172 -7.42 -16.49 -0.06
N LYS A 173 -8.19 -16.48 -1.14
CA LYS A 173 -9.28 -15.53 -1.43
C LYS A 173 -10.40 -15.53 -0.36
N LEU A 174 -10.20 -16.21 0.78
CA LEU A 174 -11.06 -16.12 1.93
C LEU A 174 -10.69 -14.83 2.65
N ALA A 175 -11.66 -13.93 2.74
CA ALA A 175 -11.67 -12.90 3.77
C ALA A 175 -11.10 -13.50 5.06
N PHE A 176 -10.18 -12.78 5.72
CA PHE A 176 -9.91 -13.04 7.14
C PHE A 176 -11.28 -13.21 7.79
N PRO A 177 -11.61 -14.38 8.36
CA PRO A 177 -12.95 -14.63 8.86
C PRO A 177 -13.28 -13.49 9.83
N SER A 178 -14.43 -12.81 9.65
CA SER A 178 -14.86 -11.76 10.57
C SER A 178 -14.78 -12.33 11.98
N PHE A 179 -13.81 -11.86 12.76
CA PHE A 179 -13.59 -12.28 14.14
C PHE A 179 -14.62 -11.55 15.00
N SER A 180 -15.88 -11.91 14.80
CA SER A 180 -17.02 -11.28 15.44
C SER A 180 -17.18 -11.68 16.91
N HIS A 181 -16.39 -12.64 17.42
CA HIS A 181 -16.60 -13.20 18.76
C HIS A 181 -15.28 -13.54 19.47
N GLY A 182 -14.81 -12.59 20.27
CA GLY A 182 -14.36 -12.85 21.64
C GLY A 182 -12.99 -13.49 21.86
N ARG A 183 -12.47 -13.19 23.06
CA ARG A 183 -11.22 -13.66 23.68
C ARG A 183 -11.07 -15.20 23.70
N ASP A 184 -12.16 -15.95 23.51
CA ASP A 184 -12.21 -17.42 23.55
C ASP A 184 -11.68 -18.11 22.27
N GLN A 185 -11.63 -17.41 21.12
CA GLN A 185 -11.01 -17.95 19.91
C GLN A 185 -9.47 -17.99 19.97
N LEU A 186 -8.87 -17.25 20.90
CA LEU A 186 -7.42 -17.22 21.12
C LEU A 186 -6.89 -18.54 21.69
N LEU A 187 -7.73 -19.28 22.43
CA LEU A 187 -7.43 -20.60 22.97
C LEU A 187 -7.64 -21.73 21.94
N SER A 188 -8.40 -21.46 20.87
CA SER A 188 -8.60 -22.39 19.74
C SER A 188 -7.63 -22.14 18.59
N LEU A 189 -6.91 -21.02 18.60
CA LEU A 189 -5.63 -20.84 17.90
C LEU A 189 -4.50 -21.58 18.63
N GLY A 190 -4.75 -22.84 19.04
CA GLY A 190 -3.67 -23.80 19.27
C GLY A 190 -2.75 -23.83 18.05
N PRO A 191 -1.50 -24.33 18.18
CA PRO A 191 -0.52 -24.26 17.09
C PRO A 191 -1.23 -24.77 15.84
N LEU A 192 -1.48 -23.84 14.89
CA LEU A 192 -2.06 -24.21 13.60
C LEU A 192 -1.20 -25.39 13.13
N ASN A 193 -1.83 -26.48 12.67
CA ASN A 193 -1.13 -27.75 12.42
C ASN A 193 -0.01 -27.67 11.34
N GLY A 194 0.38 -26.47 10.89
CA GLY A 194 1.62 -26.15 10.21
C GLY A 194 2.37 -25.04 10.98
N GLY A 195 3.69 -25.17 11.09
CA GLY A 195 4.55 -24.33 11.93
C GLY A 195 4.39 -22.80 11.79
N TRP A 196 5.13 -22.06 12.63
CA TRP A 196 5.06 -20.60 12.73
C TRP A 196 5.10 -19.91 11.35
N CYS A 197 4.17 -18.97 11.16
CA CYS A 197 4.08 -18.13 9.97
C CYS A 197 3.96 -16.66 10.38
N GLN A 198 4.73 -15.79 9.73
CA GLN A 198 4.70 -14.34 9.96
C GLN A 198 3.29 -13.73 9.76
N ALA A 199 2.49 -14.27 8.84
CA ALA A 199 1.14 -13.79 8.58
C ALA A 199 0.19 -13.90 9.78
N HIS A 200 0.43 -14.85 10.69
CA HIS A 200 -0.38 -15.01 11.91
C HIS A 200 -0.30 -13.79 12.83
N ASN A 201 0.81 -13.03 12.76
CA ASN A 201 0.95 -11.80 13.55
C ASN A 201 -0.11 -10.75 13.17
N PHE A 202 -0.67 -10.80 11.96
CA PHE A 202 -1.73 -9.87 11.56
C PHE A 202 -3.04 -10.13 12.31
N THR A 203 -3.31 -11.35 12.79
CA THR A 203 -4.52 -11.67 13.54
C THR A 203 -4.64 -10.82 14.81
N TYR A 204 -3.52 -10.54 15.47
CA TYR A 204 -3.50 -9.68 16.67
C TYR A 204 -3.99 -8.26 16.38
N SER A 205 -3.75 -7.73 15.17
CA SER A 205 -4.24 -6.40 14.80
C SER A 205 -5.76 -6.36 14.71
N TYR A 206 -6.40 -7.42 14.20
CA TYR A 206 -7.86 -7.53 14.14
C TYR A 206 -8.48 -7.63 15.53
N LEU A 207 -7.89 -8.44 16.40
CA LEU A 207 -8.34 -8.57 17.79
C LEU A 207 -8.21 -7.25 18.53
N TRP A 208 -7.07 -6.57 18.41
CA TRP A 208 -6.81 -5.30 19.07
C TRP A 208 -7.71 -4.18 18.52
N GLY A 209 -7.82 -4.04 17.19
CA GLY A 209 -8.61 -2.97 16.55
C GLY A 209 -10.12 -3.11 16.73
N ASN A 210 -10.61 -4.32 17.01
CA ASN A 210 -12.04 -4.58 17.27
C ASN A 210 -12.40 -4.72 18.75
N ASP A 211 -11.44 -4.59 19.67
CA ASP A 211 -11.73 -4.55 21.10
C ASP A 211 -12.38 -3.19 21.46
N GLU A 212 -13.53 -3.23 22.13
CA GLU A 212 -14.30 -2.03 22.46
C GLU A 212 -13.54 -1.07 23.39
N ALA A 213 -12.75 -1.60 24.33
CA ALA A 213 -11.96 -0.78 25.25
C ALA A 213 -10.80 -0.11 24.51
N VAL A 214 -10.22 -0.77 23.50
CA VAL A 214 -9.22 -0.15 22.61
C VAL A 214 -9.85 0.96 21.79
N GLN A 215 -11.01 0.72 21.16
CA GLN A 215 -11.70 1.73 20.37
C GLN A 215 -12.11 2.95 21.21
N GLU A 216 -12.55 2.74 22.45
CA GLU A 216 -12.83 3.82 23.40
C GLU A 216 -11.57 4.62 23.75
N ALA A 217 -10.45 3.94 24.04
CA ALA A 217 -9.17 4.59 24.34
C ALA A 217 -8.61 5.41 23.17
N LEU A 218 -8.85 4.96 21.93
CA LEU A 218 -8.48 5.67 20.70
C LEU A 218 -9.48 6.77 20.31
N ASN A 219 -10.55 6.98 21.08
CA ASN A 219 -11.64 7.91 20.79
C ASN A 219 -12.32 7.64 19.43
N VAL A 220 -12.46 6.37 19.05
CA VAL A 220 -13.21 5.97 17.85
C VAL A 220 -14.68 6.33 18.05
N ARG A 221 -15.27 6.98 17.03
CA ARG A 221 -16.67 7.41 17.10
C ARG A 221 -17.60 6.21 16.95
N LYS A 222 -18.43 5.96 17.97
CA LYS A 222 -19.40 4.86 17.94
C LYS A 222 -20.37 5.01 16.75
N GLY A 223 -20.65 3.90 16.07
CA GLY A 223 -21.57 3.83 14.93
C GLY A 223 -20.99 4.22 13.57
N THR A 224 -19.72 4.61 13.48
CA THR A 224 -19.10 5.01 12.20
C THR A 224 -18.43 3.84 11.46
N ILE A 225 -17.68 3.02 12.18
CA ILE A 225 -17.03 1.81 11.67
C ILE A 225 -17.58 0.63 12.47
N ARG A 226 -18.10 -0.39 11.77
CA ARG A 226 -18.69 -1.58 12.40
C ARG A 226 -17.64 -2.61 12.78
N GLU A 227 -16.69 -2.85 11.88
CA GLU A 227 -15.58 -3.78 12.07
C GLU A 227 -14.34 -3.12 11.49
N TRP A 228 -13.31 -2.98 12.32
CA TRP A 228 -11.99 -2.54 11.89
C TRP A 228 -11.34 -3.64 11.08
N SER A 229 -10.75 -3.27 9.94
CA SER A 229 -10.00 -4.18 9.10
C SER A 229 -8.66 -3.57 8.71
N ARG A 230 -7.61 -4.38 8.70
CA ARG A 230 -6.25 -3.95 8.33
C ARG A 230 -6.17 -3.44 6.90
N CYS A 231 -6.83 -4.13 5.97
CA CYS A 231 -6.89 -3.75 4.55
C CYS A 231 -8.34 -3.87 4.06
N ASN A 232 -8.89 -2.78 3.55
CA ASN A 232 -10.23 -2.78 2.99
C ASN A 232 -10.22 -3.46 1.61
N ALA A 233 -10.91 -4.60 1.48
CA ALA A 233 -10.97 -5.36 0.23
C ALA A 233 -11.58 -4.59 -0.94
N ASN A 234 -12.35 -3.53 -0.66
CA ASN A 234 -12.92 -2.64 -1.68
C ASN A 234 -11.94 -1.56 -2.15
N ILE A 235 -10.76 -1.47 -1.56
CA ILE A 235 -9.69 -0.51 -1.89
C ILE A 235 -8.39 -1.31 -2.09
N VAL A 236 -8.36 -2.17 -3.13
CA VAL A 236 -7.19 -3.01 -3.41
C VAL A 236 -6.77 -2.89 -4.87
N TYR A 237 -5.51 -2.53 -5.07
CA TYR A 237 -4.85 -2.59 -6.38
C TYR A 237 -4.06 -3.89 -6.46
N ARG A 238 -4.45 -4.82 -7.35
CA ARG A 238 -3.81 -6.15 -7.47
C ARG A 238 -2.96 -6.32 -8.72
N THR A 239 -3.36 -5.68 -9.82
CA THR A 239 -2.68 -5.78 -11.12
C THR A 239 -3.07 -4.61 -12.02
N VAL A 240 -2.29 -4.40 -13.07
CA VAL A 240 -2.63 -3.49 -14.18
C VAL A 240 -3.96 -3.93 -14.81
N GLY A 241 -4.83 -2.98 -15.15
CA GLY A 241 -6.21 -3.23 -15.58
C GLY A 241 -7.25 -3.21 -14.45
N MET A 242 -6.83 -3.06 -13.19
CA MET A 242 -7.70 -2.81 -12.03
C MET A 242 -7.61 -1.37 -11.54
N GLU A 243 -7.72 -0.39 -12.44
CA GLU A 243 -7.61 1.04 -12.11
C GLU A 243 -8.79 1.55 -11.28
N ARG A 244 -9.83 0.75 -11.05
CA ARG A 244 -11.04 1.19 -10.34
C ARG A 244 -11.74 0.06 -9.60
N THR A 245 -12.22 0.37 -8.40
CA THR A 245 -13.21 -0.39 -7.62
C THR A 245 -14.52 0.39 -7.53
N GLU A 246 -15.53 -0.13 -6.83
CA GLU A 246 -16.77 0.62 -6.59
C GLU A 246 -16.52 1.96 -5.85
N VAL A 247 -15.53 1.97 -4.95
CA VAL A 247 -15.28 3.06 -4.00
C VAL A 247 -13.94 3.78 -4.22
N TYR A 248 -13.06 3.26 -5.07
CA TYR A 248 -11.74 3.85 -5.26
C TYR A 248 -11.28 3.85 -6.72
N SER A 249 -10.69 4.95 -7.18
CA SER A 249 -10.04 5.07 -8.47
C SER A 249 -8.54 5.22 -8.30
N PHE A 250 -7.77 4.26 -8.79
CA PHE A 250 -6.32 4.31 -8.84
C PHE A 250 -5.89 5.12 -10.08
N ASP A 251 -6.15 6.42 -10.07
CA ASP A 251 -6.08 7.34 -11.21
C ASP A 251 -4.66 7.84 -11.57
N VAL A 252 -3.65 7.56 -10.77
CA VAL A 252 -2.25 7.97 -11.06
C VAL A 252 -1.43 6.80 -11.57
N GLN A 253 -0.96 6.85 -12.82
CA GLN A 253 -0.20 5.75 -13.41
C GLN A 253 1.22 5.60 -12.84
N SER A 254 1.90 6.73 -12.60
CA SER A 254 3.30 6.77 -12.20
C SER A 254 3.59 8.05 -11.41
N VAL A 255 4.33 7.92 -10.32
CA VAL A 255 4.84 9.04 -9.51
C VAL A 255 6.34 9.28 -9.75
N ILE A 256 6.97 8.55 -10.66
CA ILE A 256 8.37 8.79 -11.08
C ILE A 256 8.61 10.25 -11.51
N PRO A 257 7.73 10.91 -12.30
CA PRO A 257 7.92 12.32 -12.65
C PRO A 257 7.96 13.24 -11.42
N ILE A 258 7.15 12.93 -10.40
CA ILE A 258 7.10 13.68 -9.15
C ILE A 258 8.41 13.48 -8.38
N HIS A 259 8.88 12.24 -8.22
CA HIS A 259 10.19 11.98 -7.60
C HIS A 259 11.30 12.77 -8.29
N ARG A 260 11.31 12.80 -9.62
CA ARG A 260 12.27 13.58 -10.39
C ARG A 260 12.18 15.07 -10.05
N ASN A 261 10.98 15.64 -9.97
CA ASN A 261 10.80 17.04 -9.60
C ASN A 261 11.29 17.33 -8.17
N LEU A 262 11.03 16.43 -7.22
CA LEU A 262 11.46 16.56 -5.82
C LEU A 262 12.98 16.57 -5.64
N THR A 263 13.75 15.98 -6.57
CA THR A 263 15.23 16.07 -6.53
C THR A 263 15.75 17.50 -6.67
N TYR A 264 14.98 18.40 -7.28
CA TYR A 264 15.32 19.82 -7.42
C TYR A 264 14.88 20.68 -6.21
N LYS A 265 14.16 20.11 -5.24
CA LYS A 265 13.55 20.84 -4.10
C LYS A 265 14.34 20.69 -2.79
N HIS A 266 15.64 20.36 -2.85
CA HIS A 266 16.49 20.04 -1.69
C HIS A 266 15.87 19.00 -0.73
N SER A 267 15.03 18.10 -1.27
CA SER A 267 14.35 17.06 -0.50
C SER A 267 15.30 15.88 -0.24
N ARG A 268 15.40 15.43 1.01
CA ARG A 268 16.11 14.17 1.34
C ARG A 268 15.20 12.98 1.03
N ALA A 269 15.69 12.02 0.26
CA ALA A 269 14.95 10.82 -0.07
C ALA A 269 15.67 9.58 0.45
N LEU A 270 14.92 8.67 1.10
CA LEU A 270 15.35 7.31 1.37
C LEU A 270 14.32 6.35 0.77
N VAL A 271 14.73 5.55 -0.21
CA VAL A 271 13.93 4.46 -0.75
C VAL A 271 14.67 3.17 -0.45
N TYR A 272 14.02 2.24 0.24
CA TYR A 272 14.64 0.99 0.68
C TYR A 272 13.76 -0.22 0.37
N ARG A 273 14.38 -1.41 0.44
CA ARG A 273 13.78 -2.70 0.19
C ARG A 273 14.01 -3.64 1.36
#